data_AF-A0A534QBN5-F1
#
_entry.id   AF-A0A534QBN5-F1
#
_cell.length_a   1.000
_cell.length_b   1.000
_cell.length_c   1.000
_cell.angle_alpha   90.00
_cell.angle_beta   90.00
_cell.angle_gamma   90.00
#
_symmetry.space_group_name_H-M   'P 1'
#
loop_
_entity.id
_entity.type
_entity.pdbx_description
1 polymer ?
#
loop_
_entity_poly.entity_id
_entity_poly.type
_entity_poly.pdbx_seq_one_letter_code
_entity_poly.pdbx_strand_id
1 'polypeptide(L)'
;RTLTEGSVELRHPITEKLGAAVFVDGGQVSRQSFGPFRYGAGFGMRYRSPVGPLRVDLGFPFQPPDGDQRWQVHVSLGSKF
;
A
#
# COMPACT_ATOMS: atom_id res chain seq x y z
N ARG A 1 -18.38 -3.71 15.75
CA ARG A 1 -17.03 -3.34 15.25
C ARG A 1 -17.23 -2.93 13.81
N THR A 2 -16.77 -1.75 13.43
CA THR A 2 -16.92 -1.18 12.09
C THR A 2 -15.55 -1.11 11.43
N LEU A 3 -15.50 -1.47 10.15
CA LEU A 3 -14.36 -1.34 9.27
C LEU A 3 -14.74 -0.38 8.15
N THR A 4 -13.91 0.62 7.92
CA THR A 4 -14.01 1.50 6.76
C THR A 4 -12.63 1.62 6.17
N GLU A 5 -12.50 1.38 4.88
CA GLU A 5 -11.25 1.47 4.15
C GLU A 5 -11.48 2.13 2.79
N GLY A 6 -10.46 2.83 2.31
CA GLY A 6 -10.45 3.44 1.00
C GLY A 6 -9.02 3.53 0.50
N SER A 7 -8.84 3.38 -0.81
CA SER A 7 -7.55 3.59 -1.46
C SER A 7 -7.72 4.21 -2.83
N VAL A 8 -6.74 5.02 -3.21
CA VAL A 8 -6.58 5.56 -4.55
C VAL A 8 -5.20 5.15 -5.03
N GLU A 9 -5.14 4.49 -6.19
CA GLU A 9 -3.89 4.04 -6.79
C GLU A 9 -3.80 4.50 -8.24
N LEU A 10 -2.72 5.21 -8.56
CA LEU A 10 -2.34 5.53 -9.93
C LEU A 10 -1.21 4.61 -10.37
N ARG A 11 -1.39 3.99 -11.54
CA ARG A 11 -0.42 3.05 -12.14
C ARG A 11 0.08 3.56 -13.46
N HIS A 12 1.38 3.43 -13.68
CA HIS A 12 2.00 3.77 -14.95
C HIS A 12 2.94 2.66 -15.43
N PRO A 13 2.73 2.09 -16.63
CA PRO A 13 3.69 1.18 -17.24
C PRO A 13 4.91 1.97 -17.71
N ILE A 14 6.11 1.61 -17.26
CA ILE A 14 7.37 2.21 -17.71
C ILE A 14 7.90 1.44 -18.92
N THR A 15 7.82 0.10 -18.88
CA THR A 15 8.16 -0.81 -19.97
C THR A 15 7.17 -1.97 -20.01
N GLU A 16 7.31 -2.89 -20.97
CA GLU A 16 6.47 -4.10 -21.05
C GLU A 16 6.58 -5.01 -19.80
N LYS A 17 7.70 -4.92 -19.07
CA LYS A 17 7.98 -5.75 -17.89
C LYS A 17 8.01 -4.96 -16.59
N LEU A 18 8.10 -3.63 -16.64
CA LEU A 18 8.23 -2.78 -15.46
C LEU A 18 7.09 -1.76 -15.41
N GLY A 19 6.44 -1.66 -14.26
CA GLY A 19 5.48 -0.61 -13.95
C GLY A 19 5.80 0.06 -12.62
N ALA A 20 5.38 1.31 -12.49
CA ALA A 20 5.38 2.04 -11.24
C ALA A 20 3.95 2.36 -10.80
N ALA A 21 3.79 2.62 -9.52
CA ALA A 21 2.54 3.07 -8.93
C ALA A 21 2.81 4.12 -7.85
N VAL A 22 1.82 4.98 -7.65
CA VAL A 22 1.70 5.80 -6.45
C VAL A 22 0.33 5.54 -5.86
N PHE A 23 0.25 5.49 -4.54
CA PHE A 23 -0.99 5.21 -3.85
C PHE A 23 -1.15 6.07 -2.60
N VAL A 24 -2.41 6.28 -2.26
CA VAL A 24 -2.85 6.82 -0.97
C VAL A 24 -3.89 5.85 -0.45
N ASP A 25 -3.68 5.36 0.77
CA ASP A 25 -4.62 4.49 1.46
C ASP A 25 -5.05 5.13 2.77
N GLY A 26 -6.20 4.68 3.25
CA GLY A 26 -6.59 4.97 4.60
C GLY A 26 -7.75 4.11 5.05
N GLY A 27 -7.81 3.90 6.37
CA GLY A 27 -8.87 3.14 6.97
C GLY A 27 -9.00 3.36 8.46
N GLN A 28 -10.10 2.83 8.97
CA GLN A 28 -10.48 2.88 10.36
C GLN A 28 -11.02 1.53 10.79
N VAL A 29 -10.49 1.03 11.89
CA VAL A 29 -11.04 -0.11 12.61
C VAL A 29 -11.46 0.37 13.99
N SER A 30 -12.77 0.47 14.21
CA SER A 30 -13.29 1.03 15.47
C SER A 30 -14.46 0.24 16.02
N ARG A 31 -14.67 0.34 17.34
CA ARG A 31 -15.91 -0.13 17.98
C ARG A 31 -17.01 0.95 17.95
N GLN A 32 -16.67 2.19 17.61
CA GLN A 32 -17.56 3.35 17.48
C GLN A 32 -17.61 3.82 16.02
N SER A 33 -18.71 4.46 15.61
CA SER A 33 -18.97 4.85 14.22
C SER A 33 -18.00 5.87 13.63
N PHE A 34 -17.23 6.60 14.45
CA PHE A 34 -16.27 7.64 14.03
C PHE A 34 -14.97 7.61 14.85
N GLY A 35 -14.27 6.48 14.84
CA GLY A 35 -12.95 6.37 15.47
C GLY A 35 -11.85 7.11 14.71
N PRO A 36 -10.60 7.09 15.20
CA PRO A 36 -9.48 7.72 14.51
C PRO A 36 -9.22 7.02 13.17
N PHE A 37 -9.24 7.80 12.10
CA PHE A 37 -8.92 7.33 10.75
C PHE A 37 -7.41 7.45 10.51
N ARG A 38 -6.81 6.42 9.90
CA ARG A 38 -5.38 6.42 9.57
C ARG A 38 -5.21 6.50 8.07
N TYR A 39 -4.19 7.22 7.65
CA TYR A 39 -3.86 7.42 6.24
C TYR A 39 -2.36 7.24 6.01
N GLY A 40 -2.03 6.77 4.83
CA GLY A 40 -0.66 6.67 4.35
C GLY A 40 -0.60 6.90 2.85
N ALA A 41 0.60 7.18 2.37
CA ALA A 41 0.89 7.21 0.95
C ALA A 41 2.15 6.42 0.65
N GLY A 42 2.30 5.98 -0.59
CA GLY A 42 3.46 5.22 -0.97
C GLY A 42 3.69 5.12 -2.46
N PHE A 43 4.80 4.47 -2.77
CA PHE A 43 5.26 4.21 -4.13
C PHE A 43 5.40 2.71 -4.32
N GLY A 44 5.01 2.22 -5.48
CA GLY A 44 5.08 0.81 -5.84
C GLY A 44 5.89 0.62 -7.12
N MET A 45 6.62 -0.49 -7.17
CA MET A 45 7.25 -1.00 -8.39
C MET A 45 6.74 -2.41 -8.65
N ARG A 46 6.48 -2.70 -9.91
CA ARG A 46 5.97 -3.99 -10.38
C ARG A 46 6.84 -4.49 -11.50
N TYR A 47 7.43 -5.67 -11.32
CA TYR A 47 8.31 -6.29 -12.29
C TYR A 47 7.79 -7.68 -12.69
N ARG A 48 7.62 -7.90 -13.99
CA ARG A 48 7.24 -9.21 -14.54
C ARG A 48 8.50 -10.03 -14.77
N SER A 49 8.82 -10.89 -13.82
CA SER A 49 9.95 -11.82 -13.91
C SER A 49 9.52 -13.17 -14.51
N PRO A 50 10.46 -14.01 -14.99
CA PRO A 50 10.15 -15.37 -15.47
C PRO A 50 9.52 -16.28 -14.41
N VAL A 51 9.80 -16.04 -13.12
CA VAL A 51 9.28 -16.82 -11.99
C VAL A 51 7.95 -16.28 -11.44
N GLY A 52 7.45 -15.17 -12.00
CA GLY A 52 6.20 -14.55 -11.60
C GLY A 52 6.28 -13.02 -11.41
N PRO A 53 5.15 -12.36 -11.14
CA PRO A 53 5.13 -10.94 -10.84
C PRO A 53 5.76 -10.65 -9.48
N LEU A 54 6.73 -9.74 -9.45
CA LEU A 54 7.31 -9.15 -8.25
C LEU A 54 6.68 -7.77 -8.04
N ARG A 55 6.28 -7.49 -6.80
CA ARG A 55 5.81 -6.17 -6.36
C ARG A 55 6.60 -5.75 -5.14
N VAL A 56 7.04 -4.50 -5.15
CA VAL A 56 7.74 -3.85 -4.05
C VAL A 56 7.06 -2.53 -3.82
N ASP A 57 6.48 -2.34 -2.65
CA ASP A 57 5.88 -1.07 -2.25
C ASP A 57 6.61 -0.49 -1.04
N LEU A 58 6.75 0.83 -1.03
CA LEU A 58 7.27 1.61 0.07
C LEU A 58 6.16 2.56 0.53
N GLY A 59 5.62 2.31 1.72
CA GLY A 59 4.55 3.09 2.32
C GLY A 59 5.06 3.99 3.44
N PHE A 60 4.40 5.12 3.62
CA PHE A 60 4.69 6.15 4.62
C PHE A 60 3.40 6.55 5.33
N PRO A 61 3.21 6.14 6.60
CA PRO A 61 2.06 6.60 7.38
C PRO A 61 2.19 8.11 7.68
N PHE A 62 1.09 8.86 7.53
CA PHE A 62 1.09 10.30 7.82
C PHE A 62 1.07 10.60 9.31
N GLN A 63 0.44 9.72 10.10
CA GLN A 63 0.33 9.82 11.55
C GLN A 63 0.69 8.46 12.17
N PRO A 64 1.98 8.08 12.18
CA PRO A 64 2.41 6.86 12.84
C PRO A 64 2.17 6.99 14.36
N PRO A 65 1.68 5.94 15.03
CA PRO A 65 1.62 5.90 16.49
C PRO A 65 3.01 6.09 17.12
N ASP A 66 3.03 6.54 18.37
CA ASP A 66 4.28 6.67 19.12
C ASP A 66 5.02 5.33 19.19
N GLY A 67 6.30 5.35 18.80
CA GLY A 67 7.15 4.16 18.73
C GLY A 67 7.03 3.33 17.45
N ASP A 68 6.14 3.70 16.52
CA ASP A 68 5.98 3.00 15.24
C ASP A 68 6.94 3.52 14.15
N GLN A 69 7.15 2.72 13.10
CA GLN A 69 8.05 3.08 12.00
C GLN A 69 7.43 4.16 11.09
N ARG A 70 8.27 5.08 10.61
CA ARG A 70 7.86 6.16 9.70
C ARG A 70 7.74 5.72 8.24
N TRP A 71 8.08 4.48 7.95
CA TRP A 71 8.02 3.88 6.63
C TRP A 71 7.90 2.36 6.75
N GLN A 72 7.37 1.72 5.71
CA GLN A 72 7.24 0.26 5.64
C GLN A 72 7.51 -0.22 4.22
N VAL A 73 8.27 -1.30 4.08
CA VAL A 73 8.45 -1.98 2.80
C VAL A 73 7.59 -3.23 2.75
N HIS A 74 6.85 -3.38 1.66
CA HIS A 74 6.06 -4.57 1.36
C HIS A 74 6.61 -5.22 0.08
N VAL A 75 7.00 -6.48 0.16
CA VAL A 75 7.45 -7.25 -1.00
C VAL A 75 6.54 -8.46 -1.19
N SER A 76 6.07 -8.66 -2.41
CA SER A 76 5.31 -9.86 -2.77
C SER A 76 5.83 -10.46 -4.07
N LEU A 77 5.98 -11.78 -4.10
CA LEU A 77 6.39 -12.53 -5.28
C LEU A 77 5.31 -13.58 -5.61
N GLY A 78 4.86 -13.59 -6.86
CA GLY A 78 3.81 -14.51 -7.33
C GLY A 78 2.41 -13.89 -7.30
N SER A 79 1.43 -14.60 -7.85
CA SER A 79 0.01 -14.26 -7.73
C SER A 79 -0.55 -14.83 -6.43
N LYS A 80 -1.27 -14.03 -5.64
CA LYS A 80 -2.15 -14.58 -4.60
C LYS A 80 -3.22 -15.42 -5.31
N PHE A 81 -3.34 -16.68 -4.90
CA PHE A 81 -4.39 -17.60 -5.35
C PHE A 81 -5.74 -17.21 -4.77
#